data_AF-X1Q3I5-F1
#
_entry.id   AF-X1Q3I5-F1
#
_cell.length_a   1.000
_cell.length_b   1.000
_cell.length_c   1.000
_cell.angle_alpha   90.00
_cell.angle_beta   90.00
_cell.angle_gamma   90.00
#
_symmetry.space_group_name_H-M   'P 1'
#
loop_
_entity.id
_entity.type
_entity.pdbx_description
1 polymer ?
#
loop_
_entity_poly.entity_id
_entity_poly.type
_entity_poly.pdbx_seq_one_letter_code
_entity_poly.pdbx_strand_id
1 'polypeptide(L)'
;MANKRKGGIEMTTEPQRRMDGYGPEDMAIPTWNLLQKTGGSWAKSLGGKPGQFHNTGSDEIAAELNIIVVDILTGRARWSEEISDAGPLCASLDAKGDISVNGDDCSQCEFRLDTPWSSDAAQRRKMCCLNYTILGITLSDYMPCIIRAHGISALPLRQLISQLRLNRQLHGEYFRAAVNIKSQEKTGKYGTAYALHPRIVELITDETKIEGLKAESNRLLGAPIPLPAGRPEEEPEPLGFTPEGIPFYSEAEKDRLLAPAAAEPPAAAE
;
A
#
# COMPACT_ATOMS: atom_id res chain seq x y z
N MET A 1 -48.51 -12.54 -43.57
CA MET A 1 -48.97 -12.30 -42.18
C MET A 1 -47.90 -12.82 -41.24
N ALA A 2 -47.46 -11.98 -40.29
CA ALA A 2 -46.81 -12.24 -38.98
C ALA A 2 -45.86 -13.46 -38.84
N ASN A 3 -44.69 -13.41 -38.21
CA ASN A 3 -44.30 -12.59 -37.07
C ASN A 3 -42.77 -12.67 -36.85
N LYS A 4 -42.18 -11.54 -36.45
CA LYS A 4 -40.80 -11.42 -35.97
C LYS A 4 -40.61 -12.22 -34.67
N ARG A 5 -39.46 -12.86 -34.50
CA ARG A 5 -38.80 -12.96 -33.18
C ARG A 5 -37.34 -12.55 -33.32
N LYS A 6 -37.10 -11.28 -32.98
CA LYS A 6 -35.79 -10.73 -32.63
C LYS A 6 -35.34 -11.38 -31.32
N GLY A 7 -34.17 -12.00 -31.32
CA GLY A 7 -33.44 -12.37 -30.11
C GLY A 7 -32.03 -11.79 -30.23
N GLY A 8 -31.93 -10.46 -30.23
CA GLY A 8 -30.64 -9.78 -30.11
C GLY A 8 -30.20 -9.86 -28.65
N ILE A 9 -29.04 -10.43 -28.41
CA ILE A 9 -28.32 -10.27 -27.15
C ILE A 9 -27.94 -8.79 -27.11
N GLU A 10 -28.66 -8.00 -26.30
CA GLU A 10 -28.24 -6.66 -25.93
C GLU A 10 -26.88 -6.82 -25.25
N MET A 11 -25.81 -6.43 -25.95
CA MET A 11 -24.57 -6.07 -25.28
C MET A 11 -24.90 -4.84 -24.47
N THR A 12 -25.24 -5.05 -23.20
CA THR A 12 -25.22 -4.01 -22.19
C THR A 12 -23.79 -3.47 -22.18
N THR A 13 -23.59 -2.34 -22.84
CA THR A 13 -22.45 -1.46 -22.62
C THR A 13 -22.53 -1.02 -21.17
N GLU A 14 -22.02 -1.85 -20.26
CA GLU A 14 -21.81 -1.43 -18.89
C GLU A 14 -20.97 -0.15 -18.96
N PRO A 15 -21.46 0.98 -18.45
CA PRO A 15 -20.65 2.17 -18.41
C PRO A 15 -19.38 1.83 -17.65
N GLN A 16 -18.22 2.07 -18.26
CA GLN A 16 -16.92 1.99 -17.59
C GLN A 16 -17.09 2.65 -16.22
N ARG A 17 -16.93 1.88 -15.13
CA ARG A 17 -17.03 2.43 -13.79
C ARG A 17 -16.07 3.60 -13.72
N ARG A 18 -16.63 4.80 -13.55
CA ARG A 18 -15.88 5.97 -13.13
C ARG A 18 -15.17 5.53 -11.85
N MET A 19 -13.83 5.60 -11.82
CA MET A 19 -13.06 5.33 -10.60
C MET A 19 -13.77 6.02 -9.44
N ASP A 20 -13.95 5.32 -8.31
CA ASP A 20 -14.92 5.68 -7.28
C ASP A 20 -14.66 7.04 -6.59
N GLY A 21 -13.65 7.80 -7.03
CA GLY A 21 -13.37 9.17 -6.62
C GLY A 21 -12.79 9.27 -5.21
N TYR A 22 -12.62 8.14 -4.53
CA TYR A 22 -12.06 8.08 -3.18
C TYR A 22 -10.59 8.50 -3.19
N GLY A 23 -10.30 9.51 -2.38
CA GLY A 23 -8.95 9.94 -2.10
C GLY A 23 -8.30 9.09 -0.98
N PRO A 24 -6.99 9.24 -0.74
CA PRO A 24 -6.33 8.64 0.41
C PRO A 24 -7.00 8.95 1.76
N GLU A 25 -7.66 10.10 1.88
CA GLU A 25 -8.44 10.53 3.05
C GLU A 25 -9.68 9.67 3.32
N ASP A 26 -10.23 9.03 2.28
CA ASP A 26 -11.41 8.16 2.40
C ASP A 26 -11.03 6.72 2.76
N MET A 27 -9.74 6.38 2.71
CA MET A 27 -9.25 5.04 3.03
C MET A 27 -8.92 4.90 4.52
N ALA A 28 -9.66 4.05 5.21
CA ALA A 28 -9.33 3.64 6.57
C ALA A 28 -8.41 2.42 6.56
N ILE A 29 -7.09 2.63 6.57
CA ILE A 29 -6.13 1.52 6.71
C ILE A 29 -6.12 1.04 8.17
N PRO A 30 -6.44 -0.23 8.45
CA PRO A 30 -6.47 -0.75 9.82
C PRO A 30 -5.09 -0.66 10.49
N THR A 31 -5.09 -0.31 11.77
CA THR A 31 -3.87 -0.24 12.58
C THR A 31 -3.84 -1.40 13.58
N TRP A 32 -2.73 -2.14 13.58
CA TRP A 32 -2.44 -3.14 14.60
C TRP A 32 -1.63 -2.52 15.73
N ASN A 33 -2.23 -2.49 16.92
CA ASN A 33 -1.63 -1.95 18.12
C ASN A 33 -1.17 -3.08 19.05
N LEU A 34 0.11 -3.05 19.45
CA LEU A 34 0.65 -3.96 20.46
C LEU A 34 0.11 -3.57 21.84
N LEU A 35 -0.66 -4.47 22.46
CA LEU A 35 -1.25 -4.27 23.76
C LEU A 35 -0.18 -4.29 24.87
N GLN A 36 -0.08 -3.18 25.58
CA GLN A 36 0.79 -3.06 26.76
C GLN A 36 0.06 -3.48 28.03
N LYS A 37 0.80 -3.65 29.13
CA LYS A 37 0.22 -3.94 30.45
C LYS A 37 -0.71 -2.80 30.91
N THR A 38 -0.33 -1.56 30.65
CA THR A 38 -1.14 -0.35 30.85
C THR A 38 -1.74 0.10 29.52
N GLY A 39 -2.91 0.76 29.55
CA GLY A 39 -3.62 1.21 28.34
C GLY A 39 -4.41 0.11 27.61
N GLY A 40 -5.05 0.44 26.48
CA GLY A 40 -5.81 -0.51 25.66
C GLY A 40 -7.02 -1.12 26.38
N SER A 41 -7.73 -0.33 27.20
CA SER A 41 -8.88 -0.79 28.00
C SER A 41 -9.97 -1.44 27.14
N TRP A 42 -10.26 -0.85 25.97
CA TRP A 42 -11.21 -1.39 25.02
C TRP A 42 -10.83 -2.80 24.55
N ALA A 43 -9.64 -2.96 23.97
CA ALA A 43 -9.16 -4.26 23.50
C ALA A 43 -9.08 -5.31 24.62
N LYS A 44 -8.77 -4.89 25.86
CA LYS A 44 -8.79 -5.78 27.04
C LYS A 44 -10.20 -6.20 27.44
N SER A 45 -11.19 -5.33 27.28
CA SER A 45 -12.61 -5.67 27.50
C SER A 45 -13.10 -6.74 26.52
N LEU A 46 -12.51 -6.79 25.32
CA LEU A 46 -12.74 -7.82 24.30
C LEU A 46 -11.93 -9.11 24.54
N GLY A 47 -11.19 -9.21 25.66
CA GLY A 47 -10.39 -10.39 26.01
C GLY A 47 -8.92 -10.33 25.59
N GLY A 48 -8.47 -9.21 25.03
CA GLY A 48 -7.07 -9.01 24.63
C GLY A 48 -6.12 -8.99 25.83
N LYS A 49 -4.97 -9.65 25.69
CA LYS A 49 -3.94 -9.74 26.73
C LYS A 49 -2.72 -8.91 26.37
N PRO A 50 -1.98 -8.39 27.38
CA PRO A 50 -0.69 -7.75 27.13
C PRO A 50 0.24 -8.66 26.31
N GLY A 51 0.91 -8.09 25.33
CA GLY A 51 1.75 -8.83 24.37
C GLY A 51 1.01 -9.31 23.11
N GLN A 52 -0.32 -9.18 23.04
CA GLN A 52 -1.08 -9.44 21.80
C GLN A 52 -1.28 -8.16 20.98
N PHE A 53 -1.71 -8.32 19.73
CA PHE A 53 -2.02 -7.25 18.81
C PHE A 53 -3.54 -7.07 18.71
N HIS A 54 -4.01 -5.83 18.68
CA HIS A 54 -5.41 -5.48 18.46
C HIS A 54 -5.55 -4.66 17.16
N ASN A 55 -6.49 -5.04 16.31
CA ASN A 55 -6.81 -4.34 15.08
C ASN A 55 -7.92 -3.31 15.34
N THR A 56 -7.63 -2.03 15.08
CA THR A 56 -8.60 -0.94 15.35
C THR A 56 -9.77 -0.90 14.37
N GLY A 57 -9.66 -1.54 13.20
CA GLY A 57 -10.72 -1.57 12.18
C GLY A 57 -11.69 -2.75 12.35
N SER A 58 -11.19 -3.91 12.78
CA SER A 58 -11.98 -5.15 12.89
C SER A 58 -12.20 -5.64 14.32
N ASP A 59 -11.59 -4.99 15.32
CA ASP A 59 -11.53 -5.44 16.71
C ASP A 59 -10.90 -6.84 16.93
N GLU A 60 -10.20 -7.35 15.91
CA GLU A 60 -9.49 -8.63 15.98
C GLU A 60 -8.31 -8.58 16.96
N ILE A 61 -8.07 -9.71 17.63
CA ILE A 61 -6.93 -9.91 18.52
C ILE A 61 -6.05 -11.05 17.98
N ALA A 62 -4.78 -10.75 17.71
CA ALA A 62 -3.81 -11.70 17.19
C ALA A 62 -2.60 -11.85 18.13
N ALA A 63 -2.04 -13.05 18.24
CA ALA A 63 -0.80 -13.27 19.02
C ALA A 63 0.46 -12.88 18.25
N GLU A 64 0.41 -12.96 16.92
CA GLU A 64 1.49 -12.63 16.00
C GLU A 64 0.89 -12.10 14.70
N LEU A 65 1.68 -11.34 13.94
CA LEU A 65 1.29 -10.80 12.64
C LEU A 65 2.24 -11.33 11.57
N ASN A 66 1.69 -11.76 10.44
CA ASN A 66 2.46 -12.19 9.28
C ASN A 66 2.19 -11.20 8.15
N ILE A 67 3.21 -10.42 7.79
CA ILE A 67 3.06 -9.32 6.84
C ILE A 67 4.17 -9.30 5.79
N ILE A 68 3.87 -8.70 4.65
CA ILE A 68 4.85 -8.16 3.72
C ILE A 68 5.09 -6.70 4.06
N VAL A 69 6.35 -6.30 4.23
CA VAL A 69 6.69 -4.90 4.48
C VAL A 69 6.72 -4.17 3.14
N VAL A 70 5.89 -3.14 3.00
CA VAL A 70 5.84 -2.24 1.84
C VAL A 70 6.81 -1.09 2.06
N ASP A 71 6.66 -0.37 3.18
CA ASP A 71 7.55 0.72 3.56
C ASP A 71 7.62 0.86 5.08
N ILE A 72 8.68 1.51 5.57
CA ILE A 72 8.84 1.88 6.97
C ILE A 72 9.17 3.36 7.05
N LEU A 73 8.17 4.15 7.39
CA LEU A 73 8.33 5.58 7.64
C LEU A 73 8.90 5.80 9.04
N THR A 74 9.80 6.76 9.14
CA THR A 74 10.36 7.19 10.43
C THR A 74 9.86 8.59 10.73
N GLY A 75 9.26 8.78 11.89
CA GLY A 75 8.84 10.10 12.38
C GLY A 75 9.44 10.39 13.76
N ARG A 76 9.05 11.54 14.31
CA ARG A 76 9.45 12.00 15.63
C ARG A 76 8.24 12.50 16.39
N ALA A 77 8.23 12.29 17.70
CA ALA A 77 7.22 12.83 18.59
C ALA A 77 7.85 13.31 19.89
N ARG A 78 7.49 14.53 20.32
CA ARG A 78 7.77 15.05 21.64
C ARG A 78 6.58 14.79 22.54
N TRP A 79 6.78 14.04 23.60
CA TRP A 79 5.76 13.83 24.64
C TRP A 79 6.02 14.79 25.80
N SER A 80 5.00 15.12 26.58
CA SER A 80 5.19 15.77 27.88
C SER A 80 5.95 14.86 28.86
N GLU A 81 6.37 15.40 30.00
CA GLU A 81 7.01 14.61 31.06
C GLU A 81 6.09 13.49 31.56
N GLU A 82 4.78 13.74 31.59
CA GLU A 82 3.73 12.75 31.82
C GLU A 82 3.06 12.39 30.48
N ILE A 83 3.08 11.12 30.10
CA ILE A 83 2.36 10.63 28.93
C ILE A 83 0.87 10.59 29.29
N SER A 84 0.07 11.40 28.60
CA SER A 84 -1.38 11.45 28.76
C SER A 84 -2.08 11.17 27.43
N ASP A 85 -3.41 11.01 27.48
CA ASP A 85 -4.25 10.80 26.30
C ASP A 85 -4.34 12.04 25.38
N ALA A 86 -3.78 13.18 25.80
CA ALA A 86 -3.73 14.41 25.01
C ALA A 86 -2.80 14.32 23.78
N GLY A 87 -2.03 13.23 23.64
CA GLY A 87 -1.10 13.03 22.54
C GLY A 87 0.23 13.74 22.72
N PRO A 88 1.10 13.74 21.70
CA PRO A 88 2.39 14.41 21.76
C PRO A 88 2.24 15.94 21.70
N LEU A 89 3.12 16.66 22.39
CA LEU A 89 3.23 18.12 22.33
C LEU A 89 3.57 18.63 20.93
N CYS A 90 4.37 17.85 20.20
CA CYS A 90 4.77 18.15 18.83
C CYS A 90 5.14 16.84 18.13
N ALA A 91 4.96 16.77 16.80
CA ALA A 91 5.36 15.63 16.00
C ALA A 91 5.93 16.08 14.64
N SER A 92 6.71 15.22 14.02
CA SER A 92 7.05 15.31 12.61
C SER A 92 6.88 13.93 11.98
N LEU A 93 6.18 13.88 10.85
CA LEU A 93 5.92 12.63 10.12
C LEU A 93 7.14 12.15 9.33
N ASP A 94 8.07 13.07 9.03
CA ASP A 94 9.37 12.76 8.45
C ASP A 94 10.48 13.12 9.44
N ALA A 95 11.06 12.10 10.08
CA ALA A 95 12.14 12.27 11.03
C ALA A 95 13.41 12.88 10.42
N LYS A 96 13.57 12.88 9.10
CA LYS A 96 14.70 13.53 8.42
C LYS A 96 14.37 14.94 7.94
N GLY A 97 13.08 15.26 7.84
CA GLY A 97 12.60 16.57 7.49
C GLY A 97 12.85 17.57 8.62
N ASP A 98 12.84 18.84 8.26
CA ASP A 98 13.07 19.96 9.18
C ASP A 98 11.77 20.65 9.57
N ILE A 99 10.61 20.05 9.32
CA ILE A 99 9.30 20.67 9.56
C ILE A 99 8.42 19.77 10.44
N SER A 100 7.81 20.36 11.46
CA SER A 100 6.82 19.71 12.32
C SER A 100 5.42 19.69 11.68
N VAL A 101 4.49 18.89 12.21
CA VAL A 101 3.08 18.93 11.77
C VAL A 101 2.41 20.29 12.02
N ASN A 102 2.98 21.12 12.89
CA ASN A 102 2.49 22.47 13.17
C ASN A 102 3.18 23.54 12.30
N GLY A 103 4.15 23.16 11.46
CA GLY A 103 4.93 24.07 10.64
C GLY A 103 6.19 24.63 11.31
N ASP A 104 6.58 24.12 12.49
CA ASP A 104 7.76 24.59 13.21
C ASP A 104 9.06 24.04 12.60
N ASP A 105 10.12 24.86 12.61
CA ASP A 105 11.46 24.45 12.17
C ASP A 105 12.12 23.51 13.19
N CYS A 106 12.17 22.23 12.83
CA CYS A 106 12.79 21.18 13.63
C CYS A 106 14.32 21.26 13.62
N SER A 107 14.96 21.94 12.67
CA SER A 107 16.43 22.06 12.62
C SER A 107 17.00 22.89 13.78
N GLN A 108 16.20 23.82 14.31
CA GLN A 108 16.57 24.69 15.43
C GLN A 108 15.98 24.24 16.78
N CYS A 109 15.27 23.11 16.80
CA CYS A 109 14.59 22.64 18.01
C CYS A 109 15.58 22.04 19.02
N GLU A 110 15.60 22.57 20.25
CA GLU A 110 16.46 22.06 21.33
C GLU A 110 16.19 20.60 21.72
N PHE A 111 14.98 20.12 21.43
CA PHE A 111 14.56 18.74 21.73
C PHE A 111 14.92 17.75 20.61
N ARG A 112 15.45 18.22 19.47
CA ARG A 112 15.84 17.33 18.37
C ARG A 112 17.08 16.53 18.75
N LEU A 113 16.99 15.22 18.55
CA LEU A 113 18.11 14.31 18.73
C LEU A 113 18.16 13.31 17.57
N ASP A 114 19.11 13.50 16.66
CA ASP A 114 19.23 12.68 15.46
C ASP A 114 19.84 11.30 15.73
N THR A 115 20.71 11.22 16.73
CA THR A 115 21.40 9.99 17.12
C THR A 115 21.06 9.60 18.55
N PRO A 116 19.80 9.23 18.88
CA PRO A 116 19.45 8.90 20.25
C PRO A 116 20.29 7.76 20.82
N TRP A 117 20.83 6.85 20.03
CA TRP A 117 21.71 5.79 20.54
C TRP A 117 23.08 6.29 21.05
N SER A 118 23.53 7.50 20.68
CA SER A 118 24.79 8.07 21.17
C SER A 118 24.65 8.87 22.46
N SER A 119 23.42 9.14 22.91
CA SER A 119 23.15 9.87 24.15
C SER A 119 22.80 8.93 25.30
N ASP A 120 22.98 9.39 26.54
CA ASP A 120 22.59 8.64 27.73
C ASP A 120 21.05 8.56 27.90
N ALA A 121 20.60 7.67 28.79
CA ALA A 121 19.18 7.44 29.00
C ALA A 121 18.42 8.63 29.61
N ALA A 122 19.07 9.48 30.40
CA ALA A 122 18.46 10.63 31.05
C ALA A 122 18.24 11.78 30.05
N GLN A 123 19.24 12.06 29.21
CA GLN A 123 19.13 13.04 28.13
C GLN A 123 18.05 12.62 27.13
N ARG A 124 18.03 11.36 26.68
CA ARG A 124 17.06 10.86 25.68
C ARG A 124 15.61 11.04 26.07
N ARG A 125 15.28 10.94 27.36
CA ARG A 125 13.89 11.09 27.85
C ARG A 125 13.38 12.52 27.73
N LYS A 126 14.28 13.51 27.65
CA LYS A 126 13.94 14.92 27.47
C LYS A 126 13.78 15.31 26.00
N MET A 127 14.28 14.47 25.09
CA MET A 127 14.32 14.75 23.65
C MET A 127 13.12 14.13 22.92
N CYS A 128 12.91 14.56 21.69
CA CYS A 128 11.96 13.95 20.76
C CYS A 128 12.31 12.48 20.52
N CYS A 129 11.33 11.60 20.67
CA CYS A 129 11.49 10.18 20.45
C CYS A 129 11.25 9.83 18.98
N LEU A 130 12.09 8.95 18.43
CA LEU A 130 11.85 8.35 17.12
C LEU A 130 10.67 7.38 17.19
N ASN A 131 9.78 7.46 16.21
CA ASN A 131 8.74 6.48 15.95
C ASN A 131 8.95 5.89 14.56
N TYR A 132 8.50 4.65 14.38
CA TYR A 132 8.58 3.93 13.11
C TYR A 132 7.20 3.39 12.79
N THR A 133 6.71 3.71 11.60
CA THR A 133 5.41 3.26 11.11
C THR A 133 5.65 2.30 9.96
N ILE A 134 5.32 1.03 10.16
CA ILE A 134 5.35 0.02 9.11
C ILE A 134 4.04 0.13 8.33
N LEU A 135 4.16 0.33 7.03
CA LEU A 135 3.10 0.02 6.08
C LEU A 135 3.35 -1.39 5.55
N GLY A 136 2.36 -2.27 5.68
CA GLY A 136 2.48 -3.63 5.23
C GLY A 136 1.19 -4.19 4.65
N ILE A 137 1.30 -5.39 4.09
CA ILE A 137 0.17 -6.17 3.57
C ILE A 137 0.11 -7.46 4.39
N THR A 138 -1.04 -7.77 4.96
CA THR A 138 -1.25 -9.01 5.72
C THR A 138 -1.19 -10.23 4.81
N LEU A 139 -0.59 -11.33 5.27
CA LEU A 139 -0.49 -12.56 4.49
C LEU A 139 -1.76 -13.43 4.54
N SER A 140 -2.66 -13.19 5.51
CA SER A 140 -3.93 -13.89 5.67
C SER A 140 -4.95 -13.51 4.61
N ASP A 141 -5.09 -12.21 4.38
CA ASP A 141 -6.21 -11.59 3.66
C ASP A 141 -5.74 -10.52 2.65
N TYR A 142 -4.43 -10.32 2.50
CA TYR A 142 -3.84 -9.36 1.56
C TYR A 142 -4.32 -7.91 1.74
N MET A 143 -4.73 -7.56 2.96
CA MET A 143 -5.20 -6.22 3.29
C MET A 143 -4.04 -5.32 3.72
N PRO A 144 -4.05 -4.03 3.34
CA PRO A 144 -3.09 -3.08 3.85
C PRO A 144 -3.27 -2.90 5.35
N CYS A 145 -2.17 -2.75 6.06
CA CYS A 145 -2.17 -2.54 7.50
C CYS A 145 -1.05 -1.61 7.94
N ILE A 146 -1.27 -0.95 9.07
CA ILE A 146 -0.30 -0.08 9.72
C ILE A 146 0.12 -0.70 11.06
N ILE A 147 1.42 -0.69 11.34
CA ILE A 147 1.97 -1.07 12.65
C ILE A 147 2.86 0.06 13.15
N ARG A 148 2.54 0.59 14.33
CA ARG A 148 3.32 1.68 14.94
C ARG A 148 4.27 1.15 16.01
N ALA A 149 5.55 1.44 15.83
CA ALA A 149 6.62 1.07 16.74
C ALA A 149 7.25 2.32 17.36
N HIS A 150 7.30 2.35 18.69
CA HIS A 150 7.92 3.44 19.45
C HIS A 150 8.63 2.89 20.70
N GLY A 151 9.43 3.74 21.36
CA GLY A 151 10.08 3.41 22.62
C GLY A 151 10.93 2.13 22.55
N ILE A 152 10.58 1.13 23.36
CA ILE A 152 11.34 -0.14 23.47
C ILE A 152 11.33 -1.00 22.19
N SER A 153 10.42 -0.71 21.25
CA SER A 153 10.33 -1.37 19.94
C SER A 153 11.21 -0.69 18.87
N ALA A 154 11.77 0.50 19.15
CA ALA A 154 12.58 1.23 18.17
C ALA A 154 13.86 0.50 17.75
N LEU A 155 14.54 -0.18 18.69
CA LEU A 155 15.75 -0.95 18.36
C LEU A 155 15.45 -2.17 17.48
N PRO A 156 14.50 -3.08 17.83
CA PRO A 156 14.09 -4.18 16.95
C PRO A 156 13.71 -3.71 15.54
N LEU A 157 13.02 -2.59 15.42
CA LEU A 157 12.65 -2.05 14.11
C LEU A 157 13.84 -1.55 13.30
N ARG A 158 14.82 -0.87 13.92
CA ARG A 158 16.06 -0.50 13.22
C ARG A 158 16.84 -1.72 12.74
N GLN A 159 16.87 -2.79 13.55
CA GLN A 159 17.48 -4.06 13.14
C GLN A 159 16.76 -4.67 11.93
N LEU A 160 15.42 -4.64 11.92
CA LEU A 160 14.63 -5.05 10.76
C LEU A 160 14.95 -4.19 9.53
N ILE A 161 14.98 -2.86 9.66
CA ILE A 161 15.34 -1.96 8.55
C ILE A 161 16.71 -2.31 7.98
N SER A 162 17.71 -2.60 8.82
CA SER A 162 19.04 -3.03 8.36
C SER A 162 18.97 -4.35 7.56
N GLN A 163 18.23 -5.35 8.05
CA GLN A 163 18.04 -6.63 7.36
C GLN A 163 17.31 -6.46 6.03
N LEU A 164 16.23 -5.68 6.01
CA LEU A 164 15.45 -5.39 4.80
C LEU A 164 16.27 -4.63 3.77
N ARG A 165 17.10 -3.67 4.18
CA ARG A 165 18.01 -2.94 3.28
C ARG A 165 19.07 -3.85 2.67
N LEU A 166 19.65 -4.74 3.47
CA LEU A 166 20.59 -5.76 2.97
C LEU A 166 19.89 -6.66 1.95
N ASN A 167 18.70 -7.16 2.27
CA ASN A 167 17.92 -7.99 1.35
C ASN A 167 17.57 -7.25 0.06
N ARG A 168 17.19 -5.97 0.14
CA ARG A 168 16.95 -5.14 -1.04
C ARG A 168 18.20 -5.01 -1.92
N GLN A 169 19.38 -4.83 -1.32
CA GLN A 169 20.63 -4.79 -2.07
C GLN A 169 20.96 -6.11 -2.77
N LEU A 170 20.60 -7.25 -2.16
CA LEU A 170 20.89 -8.58 -2.70
C LEU A 170 19.81 -9.08 -3.68
N HIS A 171 18.54 -8.70 -3.48
CA HIS A 171 17.37 -9.29 -4.15
C HIS A 171 16.43 -8.26 -4.80
N GLY A 172 16.80 -6.98 -4.80
CA GLY A 172 16.16 -5.89 -5.55
C GLY A 172 15.13 -5.07 -4.77
N GLU A 173 14.22 -5.71 -4.02
CA GLU A 173 12.99 -5.05 -3.53
C GLU A 173 12.60 -5.41 -2.09
N TYR A 174 11.90 -4.50 -1.39
CA TYR A 174 11.49 -4.66 0.02
C TYR A 174 10.35 -5.68 0.22
N PHE A 175 9.40 -5.75 -0.71
CA PHE A 175 8.21 -6.61 -0.64
C PHE A 175 8.50 -8.11 -0.89
N ARG A 176 9.77 -8.48 -1.11
CA ARG A 176 10.22 -9.86 -1.29
C ARG A 176 10.49 -10.60 0.02
N ALA A 177 10.20 -10.00 1.18
CA ALA A 177 10.41 -10.61 2.48
C ALA A 177 9.12 -10.67 3.28
N ALA A 178 8.72 -11.88 3.67
CA ALA A 178 7.68 -12.10 4.66
C ALA A 178 8.25 -11.93 6.06
N VAL A 179 7.58 -11.11 6.87
CA VAL A 179 7.99 -10.77 8.23
C VAL A 179 6.92 -11.26 9.20
N ASN A 180 7.34 -12.12 10.14
CA ASN A 180 6.54 -12.46 11.30
C ASN A 180 6.87 -11.48 12.42
N ILE A 181 5.85 -10.87 13.02
CA ILE A 181 5.99 -9.90 14.10
C ILE A 181 5.34 -10.50 15.33
N LYS A 182 6.19 -10.82 16.31
CA LYS A 182 5.80 -11.24 17.66
C LYS A 182 5.99 -10.11 18.64
N SER A 183 5.50 -10.30 19.85
CA SER A 183 5.91 -9.49 20.99
C SER A 183 7.01 -10.20 21.80
N GLN A 184 7.87 -9.40 22.42
CA GLN A 184 8.86 -9.87 23.38
C GLN A 184 8.67 -9.10 24.68
N GLU A 185 8.50 -9.85 25.77
CA GLU A 185 8.45 -9.29 27.10
C GLU A 185 9.82 -8.71 27.49
N LYS A 186 9.82 -7.47 27.99
CA LYS A 186 11.01 -6.80 28.54
C LYS A 186 10.68 -6.27 29.92
N THR A 187 11.35 -6.83 30.92
CA THR A 187 11.25 -6.38 32.31
C THR A 187 12.27 -5.29 32.56
N GLY A 188 11.80 -4.10 32.93
CA GLY A 188 12.64 -2.97 33.30
C GLY A 188 12.37 -2.49 34.73
N LYS A 189 13.07 -1.44 35.13
CA LYS A 189 12.92 -0.80 36.45
C LYS A 189 11.49 -0.34 36.76
N TYR A 190 10.70 -0.03 35.72
CA TYR A 190 9.34 0.49 35.82
C TYR A 190 8.27 -0.58 35.57
N GLY A 191 8.67 -1.86 35.52
CA GLY A 191 7.79 -3.01 35.30
C GLY A 191 7.98 -3.67 33.94
N THR A 192 7.04 -4.53 33.61
CA THR A 192 7.01 -5.32 32.38
C THR A 192 6.34 -4.54 31.25
N ALA A 193 7.03 -4.45 30.10
CA ALA A 193 6.49 -3.91 28.86
C ALA A 193 6.78 -4.87 27.70
N TYR A 194 6.03 -4.74 26.61
CA TYR A 194 6.16 -5.62 25.44
C TYR A 194 6.73 -4.84 24.27
N ALA A 195 7.83 -5.33 23.70
CA ALA A 195 8.43 -4.78 22.49
C ALA A 195 8.04 -5.61 21.27
N LEU A 196 8.01 -4.99 20.09
CA LEU A 196 7.93 -5.73 18.83
C LEU A 196 9.19 -6.56 18.62
N HIS A 197 9.01 -7.77 18.11
CA HIS A 197 10.07 -8.70 17.77
C HIS A 197 9.83 -9.22 16.33
N PRO A 198 10.14 -8.38 15.32
CA PRO A 198 10.03 -8.77 13.93
C PRO A 198 11.15 -9.73 13.53
N ARG A 199 10.81 -10.74 12.72
CA ARG A 199 11.75 -11.67 12.11
C ARG A 199 11.34 -11.97 10.68
N ILE A 200 12.28 -11.89 9.76
CA ILE A 200 12.09 -12.37 8.38
C ILE A 200 11.99 -13.90 8.42
N VAL A 201 10.85 -14.43 7.98
CA VAL A 201 10.57 -15.88 8.01
C VAL A 201 10.78 -16.53 6.66
N GLU A 202 10.51 -15.81 5.58
CA GLU A 202 10.57 -16.34 4.22
C GLU A 202 10.96 -15.23 3.26
N LEU A 203 11.79 -15.59 2.27
CA LEU A 203 12.01 -14.76 1.09
C LEU A 203 11.10 -15.28 -0.02
N ILE A 204 10.30 -14.39 -0.59
CA ILE A 204 9.35 -14.73 -1.65
C ILE A 204 10.16 -14.86 -2.95
N THR A 205 10.16 -16.05 -3.52
CA THR A 205 10.84 -16.36 -4.80
C THR A 205 9.88 -16.60 -5.95
N ASP A 206 8.58 -16.72 -5.68
CA ASP A 206 7.55 -16.89 -6.70
C ASP A 206 7.30 -15.55 -7.43
N GLU A 207 7.68 -15.51 -8.71
CA GLU A 207 7.58 -14.31 -9.55
C GLU A 207 6.13 -13.84 -9.75
N THR A 208 5.15 -14.75 -9.78
CA THR A 208 3.73 -14.34 -9.91
C THR A 208 3.23 -13.60 -8.67
N LYS A 209 3.64 -14.09 -7.50
CA LYS A 209 3.33 -13.46 -6.20
C LYS A 209 4.07 -12.13 -6.05
N ILE A 210 5.31 -12.05 -6.53
CA ILE A 210 6.12 -10.83 -6.57
C ILE A 210 5.44 -9.76 -7.42
N GLU A 211 4.96 -10.09 -8.62
CA GLU A 211 4.27 -9.14 -9.49
C GLU A 211 2.99 -8.59 -8.86
N GLY A 212 2.17 -9.45 -8.24
CA GLY A 212 0.97 -9.04 -7.51
C GLY A 212 1.30 -8.11 -6.33
N LEU A 213 2.28 -8.49 -5.51
CA LEU A 213 2.71 -7.67 -4.37
C LEU A 213 3.34 -6.35 -4.80
N LYS A 214 4.06 -6.33 -5.93
CA LYS A 214 4.60 -5.10 -6.52
C LYS A 214 3.48 -4.16 -6.96
N ALA A 215 2.46 -4.67 -7.63
CA ALA A 215 1.31 -3.88 -8.06
C ALA A 215 0.56 -3.29 -6.86
N GLU A 216 0.31 -4.10 -5.82
CA GLU A 216 -0.36 -3.65 -4.59
C GLU A 216 0.49 -2.64 -3.81
N SER A 217 1.80 -2.90 -3.67
CA SER A 217 2.76 -1.98 -3.08
C SER A 217 2.77 -0.63 -3.79
N ASN A 218 2.76 -0.62 -5.12
CA ASN A 218 2.73 0.62 -5.90
C ASN A 218 1.41 1.38 -5.72
N ARG A 219 0.28 0.66 -5.71
CA ARG A 219 -1.04 1.25 -5.43
C ARG A 219 -1.05 1.93 -4.06
N LEU A 220 -0.54 1.27 -3.03
CA LEU A 220 -0.52 1.80 -1.66
C LEU A 220 0.42 2.99 -1.49
N LEU A 221 1.54 3.01 -2.21
CA LEU A 221 2.49 4.13 -2.20
C LEU A 221 2.05 5.30 -3.09
N GLY A 222 0.89 5.20 -3.76
CA GLY A 222 0.41 6.22 -4.69
C GLY A 222 1.32 6.39 -5.92
N ALA A 223 2.22 5.44 -6.18
CA ALA A 223 2.99 5.43 -7.41
C ALA A 223 2.03 5.08 -8.55
N PRO A 224 2.01 5.86 -9.65
CA PRO A 224 1.15 5.56 -10.78
C PRO A 224 1.46 4.12 -11.22
N ILE A 225 0.44 3.26 -11.10
CA ILE A 225 0.50 1.90 -11.62
C ILE A 225 0.81 2.09 -13.11
N PRO A 226 1.94 1.60 -13.64
CA PRO A 226 2.03 1.47 -15.08
C PRO A 226 0.90 0.53 -15.43
N LEU A 227 -0.15 1.09 -16.05
CA LEU A 227 -1.22 0.31 -16.62
C LEU A 227 -0.55 -0.82 -17.42
N PRO A 228 -1.07 -2.06 -17.36
CA PRO A 228 -0.55 -3.13 -18.22
C PRO A 228 -0.43 -2.54 -19.61
N ALA A 229 0.77 -2.64 -20.21
CA ALA A 229 1.01 -2.12 -21.54
C ALA A 229 -0.19 -2.50 -22.38
N GLY A 230 -0.88 -1.49 -22.93
CA GLY A 230 -2.05 -1.72 -23.75
C GLY A 230 -1.70 -2.87 -24.71
N ARG A 231 -2.59 -3.86 -24.79
CA ARG A 231 -2.60 -4.81 -25.91
C ARG A 231 -2.17 -4.03 -27.15
N PRO A 232 -1.15 -4.47 -27.91
CA PRO A 232 -0.50 -3.63 -28.92
C PRO A 232 -1.55 -2.84 -29.71
N GLU A 233 -1.62 -1.53 -29.44
CA GLU A 233 -2.38 -0.60 -30.27
C GLU A 233 -1.54 -0.37 -31.52
N GLU A 234 -1.43 -1.41 -32.33
CA GLU A 234 -1.29 -1.26 -33.75
C GLU A 234 -2.62 -1.74 -34.32
N GLU A 235 -3.63 -0.88 -34.27
CA GLU A 235 -4.57 -0.89 -35.37
C GLU A 235 -3.72 -0.58 -36.62
N PRO A 236 -3.61 -1.51 -37.59
CA PRO A 236 -2.78 -1.26 -38.76
C PRO A 236 -3.30 0.01 -39.45
N GLU A 237 -2.43 0.99 -39.69
CA GLU A 237 -2.80 2.17 -40.47
C GLU A 237 -3.36 1.70 -41.81
N PRO A 238 -4.52 2.23 -42.25
CA PRO A 238 -5.09 1.83 -43.54
C PRO A 238 -4.11 2.17 -44.66
N LEU A 239 -3.95 1.24 -45.60
CA LEU A 239 -3.08 1.42 -46.77
C LEU A 239 -3.60 2.54 -47.70
N GLY A 240 -4.87 2.93 -47.56
CA GLY A 240 -5.48 4.07 -48.23
C GLY A 240 -7.00 4.08 -48.04
N PHE A 241 -7.66 5.01 -48.73
CA PHE A 241 -9.12 5.15 -48.76
C PHE A 241 -9.64 4.96 -50.18
N THR A 242 -10.85 4.41 -50.32
CA THR A 242 -11.59 4.42 -51.59
C THR A 242 -12.03 5.85 -51.94
N PRO A 243 -12.43 6.14 -53.20
CA PRO A 243 -13.00 7.44 -53.59
C PRO A 243 -14.22 7.87 -52.77
N GLU A 244 -14.88 6.92 -52.10
CA GLU A 244 -16.06 7.09 -51.25
C GLU A 244 -15.69 7.26 -49.76
N GLY A 245 -14.38 7.25 -49.43
CA GLY A 245 -13.88 7.47 -48.07
C GLY A 245 -13.80 6.22 -47.18
N ILE A 246 -13.88 5.01 -47.75
CA ILE A 246 -13.82 3.75 -46.98
C ILE A 246 -12.35 3.32 -46.84
N PRO A 247 -11.81 3.13 -45.61
CA PRO A 247 -10.45 2.66 -45.42
C PRO A 247 -10.29 1.18 -45.82
N PHE A 248 -9.15 0.82 -46.42
CA PHE A 248 -8.80 -0.57 -46.72
C PHE A 248 -7.43 -0.94 -46.11
N TYR A 249 -7.30 -2.17 -45.64
CA TYR A 249 -6.15 -2.63 -44.83
C TYR A 249 -5.32 -3.72 -45.54
N SER A 250 -5.71 -4.10 -46.76
CA SER A 250 -4.97 -5.02 -47.62
C SER A 250 -5.22 -4.72 -49.11
N GLU A 251 -4.30 -5.12 -49.99
CA GLU A 251 -4.49 -4.99 -51.45
C GLU A 251 -5.69 -5.82 -51.95
N ALA A 252 -5.99 -6.95 -51.30
CA ALA A 252 -7.16 -7.77 -51.62
C ALA A 252 -8.49 -7.07 -51.26
N GLU A 253 -8.54 -6.28 -50.19
CA GLU A 253 -9.71 -5.45 -49.86
C GLU A 253 -9.85 -4.27 -50.81
N LYS A 254 -8.74 -3.64 -51.20
CA LYS A 254 -8.71 -2.57 -52.21
C LYS A 254 -9.36 -3.04 -53.51
N ASP A 255 -8.96 -4.21 -54.01
CA ASP A 255 -9.49 -4.75 -55.27
C ASP A 255 -10.97 -5.14 -55.18
N ARG A 256 -11.43 -5.60 -54.01
CA ARG A 256 -12.84 -5.93 -53.77
C ARG A 256 -13.72 -4.67 -53.69
N LEU A 257 -13.22 -3.60 -53.10
CA LEU A 257 -13.94 -2.33 -52.93
C LEU A 257 -13.92 -1.45 -54.18
N LEU A 258 -12.92 -1.60 -55.05
CA LEU A 258 -12.81 -0.90 -56.33
C LEU A 258 -13.37 -1.69 -57.52
N ALA A 259 -13.81 -2.94 -57.31
CA ALA A 259 -14.45 -3.72 -58.35
C ALA A 259 -15.79 -3.06 -58.74
N PRO A 260 -16.02 -2.75 -60.03
CA PRO A 260 -17.27 -2.15 -60.47
C PRO A 260 -18.43 -3.11 -60.16
N ALA A 261 -19.49 -2.58 -59.55
CA ALA A 261 -20.74 -3.29 -59.36
C ALA A 261 -21.19 -3.85 -60.73
N ALA A 262 -21.14 -5.17 -60.89
CA ALA A 262 -21.70 -5.84 -62.04
C ALA A 262 -23.19 -5.47 -62.11
N ALA A 263 -23.58 -4.91 -63.25
CA ALA A 263 -24.91 -4.41 -63.55
C ALA A 263 -26.00 -5.43 -63.20
N GLU A 264 -26.99 -5.01 -62.42
CA GLU A 264 -28.30 -5.66 -62.41
C GLU A 264 -28.95 -5.46 -63.80
N PRO A 265 -29.44 -6.53 -64.45
CA PRO A 265 -30.13 -6.41 -65.73
C PRO A 265 -31.52 -5.76 -65.56
N PRO A 266 -32.04 -5.05 -66.58
CA PRO A 266 -33.28 -4.31 -66.47
C PRO A 266 -34.48 -5.27 -66.42
N ALA A 267 -35.37 -5.09 -65.44
CA ALA A 267 -36.69 -5.70 -65.47
C ALA A 267 -37.59 -4.90 -66.42
N ALA A 268 -38.05 -5.59 -67.46
CA ALA A 268 -38.90 -5.11 -68.54
C ALA A 268 -40.25 -4.58 -68.03
N ALA A 269 -40.73 -3.54 -68.71
CA ALA A 269 -42.10 -3.08 -68.66
C ALA A 269 -43.02 -3.98 -69.50
N GLU A 270 -44.17 -4.36 -68.94
CA GLU A 270 -45.47 -4.48 -69.61
C GLU A 270 -46.58 -4.18 -68.58
#